data_AF-A0A4R4IN12-F1
#
_entry.id   AF-A0A4R4IN12-F1
#
_cell.length_a   1.000
_cell.length_b   1.000
_cell.length_c   1.000
_cell.angle_alpha   90.00
_cell.angle_beta   90.00
_cell.angle_gamma   90.00
#
_symmetry.space_group_name_H-M   'P 1'
#
loop_
_entity.id
_entity.type
_entity.pdbx_description
1 polymer ?
#
loop_
_entity_poly.entity_id
_entity_poly.type
_entity_poly.pdbx_seq_one_letter_code
_entity_poly.pdbx_strand_id
1 'polypeptide(L)' 'MTLLRLARLERGLTIAEVADQVNCDAGNLSRIERGLKKPSLELAEKLSRFYASELSEIQILYPERFINQG' A
#
# COMPACT_ATOMS: atom_id res chain seq x y z
N MET A 1 7.39 1.61 9.56
CA MET A 1 6.96 0.76 8.42
C MET A 1 5.53 1.16 8.04
N THR A 2 5.15 1.24 6.76
CA THR A 2 3.76 1.63 6.39
C THR A 2 2.80 0.46 6.61
N LEU A 3 1.53 0.75 6.94
CA LEU A 3 0.49 -0.28 7.07
C LEU A 3 0.28 -1.04 5.75
N LEU A 4 0.45 -0.38 4.60
CA LEU A 4 0.38 -1.02 3.29
C LEU A 4 1.43 -2.14 3.13
N ARG A 5 2.67 -1.88 3.56
CA ARG A 5 3.72 -2.89 3.54
C ARG A 5 3.42 -4.05 4.48
N LEU A 6 2.85 -3.77 5.65
CA LEU A 6 2.47 -4.79 6.62
C LEU A 6 1.40 -5.71 6.05
N ALA A 7 0.29 -5.15 5.54
CA ALA A 7 -0.79 -5.92 4.94
C ALA A 7 -0.30 -6.83 3.79
N ARG A 8 0.61 -6.34 2.95
CA ARG A 8 1.22 -7.17 1.92
C ARG A 8 1.98 -8.36 2.49
N LEU A 9 2.82 -8.12 3.52
CA LEU A 9 3.64 -9.16 4.15
C LEU A 9 2.78 -10.18 4.91
N GLU A 10 1.72 -9.73 5.58
CA GLU A 10 0.77 -10.59 6.29
C GLU A 10 0.02 -11.53 5.34
N ARG A 11 -0.27 -11.07 4.12
CA ARG A 11 -0.83 -11.91 3.04
C ARG A 11 0.21 -12.78 2.32
N GLY A 12 1.50 -12.70 2.68
CA GLY A 12 2.57 -13.47 2.03
C GLY A 12 2.83 -13.08 0.58
N LEU A 13 2.38 -11.90 0.14
CA LEU A 13 2.47 -11.46 -1.25
C LEU A 13 3.79 -10.75 -1.55
N THR A 14 4.30 -10.96 -2.76
CA THR A 14 5.41 -10.18 -3.33
C THR A 14 4.92 -8.81 -3.80
N ILE A 15 5.85 -7.86 -3.94
CA ILE A 15 5.52 -6.53 -4.50
C ILE A 15 5.00 -6.66 -5.93
N ALA A 16 5.55 -7.58 -6.72
CA ALA A 16 5.16 -7.80 -8.11
C ALA A 16 3.70 -8.27 -8.24
N GLU A 17 3.29 -9.24 -7.41
CA GLU A 17 1.91 -9.75 -7.42
C GLU A 17 0.88 -8.66 -7.10
N VAL A 18 1.16 -7.84 -6.09
CA VAL A 18 0.25 -6.73 -5.74
C VAL A 18 0.24 -5.68 -6.86
N ALA A 19 1.42 -5.33 -7.38
CA ALA A 19 1.55 -4.33 -8.44
C ALA A 19 0.77 -4.71 -9.69
N ASP A 20 0.85 -5.98 -10.11
CA ASP A 20 0.06 -6.54 -11.21
C ASP A 20 -1.44 -6.46 -10.91
N GLN A 21 -1.86 -6.90 -9.72
CA GLN A 21 -3.26 -6.94 -9.33
C GLN A 21 -3.93 -5.55 -9.26
N VAL A 22 -3.19 -4.51 -8.88
CA VAL A 22 -3.67 -3.12 -8.86
C VAL A 22 -3.27 -2.32 -10.10
N ASN A 23 -2.72 -2.98 -11.13
CA ASN A 23 -2.31 -2.38 -12.40
C ASN A 23 -1.38 -1.16 -12.20
N CYS A 24 -0.27 -1.37 -11.49
CA CYS A 24 0.76 -0.36 -11.27
C CYS A 24 2.17 -0.94 -11.40
N ASP A 25 3.18 -0.07 -11.47
CA ASP A 25 4.57 -0.51 -11.49
C ASP A 25 5.07 -0.96 -10.09
N ALA A 26 5.81 -2.07 -10.03
CA ALA A 26 6.38 -2.60 -8.80
C ALA A 26 7.37 -1.62 -8.12
N GLY A 27 8.14 -0.86 -8.90
CA GLY A 27 9.03 0.19 -8.39
C GLY A 27 8.25 1.37 -7.80
N ASN A 28 7.11 1.72 -8.38
CA ASN A 28 6.17 2.70 -7.83
C ASN A 28 5.58 2.21 -6.51
N LEU A 29 5.06 0.99 -6.45
CA LEU A 29 4.51 0.39 -5.23
C LEU A 29 5.57 0.30 -4.11
N SER A 30 6.80 -0.10 -4.44
CA SER A 30 7.93 -0.14 -3.50
C SER A 30 8.25 1.21 -2.87
N ARG A 31 8.17 2.31 -3.64
CA ARG A 31 8.36 3.66 -3.09
C ARG A 31 7.21 4.08 -2.18
N ILE A 32 5.97 3.71 -2.53
CA ILE A 32 4.78 3.98 -1.73
C ILE A 32 4.86 3.24 -0.39
N GLU A 33 5.19 1.95 -0.39
CA GLU A 33 5.35 1.14 0.83
C GLU A 33 6.42 1.65 1.78
N ARG A 34 7.41 2.41 1.27
CA ARG A 34 8.47 3.04 2.06
C ARG A 34 8.14 4.49 2.45
N GLY A 35 6.98 5.01 2.06
CA GLY A 35 6.59 6.41 2.30
C GLY A 35 7.39 7.43 1.48
N LEU A 36 8.17 6.99 0.49
CA LEU A 36 8.99 7.88 -0.36
C LEU A 36 8.17 8.54 -1.48
N LYS A 37 6.98 7.99 -1.78
CA LYS A 37 6.07 8.54 -2.78
C LYS A 37 4.64 8.39 -2.30
N LYS A 38 3.85 9.46 -2.42
CA LYS A 38 2.41 9.41 -2.21
C LYS A 38 1.72 8.77 -3.42
N PRO A 39 0.79 7.81 -3.24
CA PRO A 39 0.01 7.28 -4.34
C PRO A 39 -0.95 8.32 -4.91
N SER A 40 -1.40 8.13 -6.16
CA SER A 40 -2.56 8.86 -6.68
C SER A 40 -3.83 8.42 -5.96
N LEU A 41 -4.89 9.22 -6.04
CA LEU A 41 -6.21 8.85 -5.49
C LEU A 41 -6.71 7.53 -6.09
N GLU A 42 -6.62 7.39 -7.41
CA GLU A 42 -7.01 6.16 -8.12
C GLU A 42 -6.23 4.92 -7.63
N LEU A 43 -4.93 5.06 -7.42
CA LEU A 43 -4.12 3.95 -6.92
C LEU A 43 -4.44 3.63 -5.45
N ALA A 44 -4.70 4.66 -4.63
CA ALA A 44 -5.12 4.47 -3.25
C ALA A 44 -6.47 3.74 -3.17
N GLU A 45 -7.43 4.11 -4.02
CA GLU A 45 -8.72 3.42 -4.16
C GLU A 45 -8.50 1.94 -4.54
N LYS A 46 -7.72 1.66 -5.59
CA LYS A 46 -7.41 0.28 -6.03
C LYS A 46 -6.78 -0.54 -4.92
N LEU A 47 -5.80 0.02 -4.20
CA LEU A 47 -5.15 -0.64 -3.08
C LEU A 47 -6.12 -0.89 -1.92
N SER A 48 -6.98 0.09 -1.57
CA SER A 48 -7.97 -0.09 -0.50
C SER A 48 -8.99 -1.18 -0.83
N ARG A 49 -9.43 -1.26 -2.09
CA ARG A 49 -10.33 -2.33 -2.58
C ARG A 49 -9.63 -3.69 -2.56
N PHE A 50 -8.36 -3.75 -2.94
CA PHE A 50 -7.59 -4.99 -2.91
C PHE A 50 -7.37 -5.51 -1.48
N TYR A 51 -7.05 -4.61 -0.53
CA TYR A 51 -6.87 -4.91 0.89
C TYR A 51 -8.16 -4.71 1.70
N ALA A 52 -9.34 -4.89 1.11
CA ALA A 52 -10.62 -4.65 1.77
C ALA A 52 -10.65 -5.25 3.19
N SER A 53 -11.26 -4.53 4.13
CA SER A 53 -11.30 -4.79 5.59
C SER A 53 -9.99 -4.61 6.38
N GLU A 54 -8.83 -4.52 5.73
CA GLU A 54 -7.52 -4.28 6.41
C GLU A 54 -7.07 -2.83 6.30
N LEU A 55 -7.30 -2.20 5.13
CA LEU A 55 -6.83 -0.85 4.84
C LEU A 55 -7.92 0.05 4.23
N SER A 56 -8.00 1.26 4.76
CA SER A 56 -8.76 2.37 4.17
C SER A 56 -7.88 3.24 3.28
N GLU A 57 -8.51 4.00 2.37
CA GLU A 57 -7.79 4.99 1.53
C GLU A 57 -7.02 6.01 2.37
N ILE A 58 -7.56 6.43 3.52
CA ILE A 58 -6.90 7.41 4.41
C ILE A 58 -5.58 6.86 4.94
N GLN A 59 -5.52 5.57 5.32
CA GLN A 59 -4.29 4.92 5.79
C GLN A 59 -3.25 4.78 4.66
N ILE A 60 -3.70 4.65 3.41
CA ILE A 60 -2.82 4.55 2.24
C ILE A 60 -2.31 5.94 1.79
N LEU A 61 -3.17 6.96 1.84
CA LEU A 61 -2.85 8.33 1.42
C LEU A 61 -2.03 9.11 2.46
N TYR A 62 -2.19 8.77 3.74
CA TYR A 62 -1.53 9.44 4.86
C TYR A 62 -0.90 8.42 5.83
N PRO A 63 0.04 7.58 5.34
CA PRO A 63 0.65 6.54 6.16
C PRO A 63 1.38 7.10 7.39
N GLU A 64 1.84 8.36 7.34
CA GLU A 64 2.48 9.06 8.45
C GLU A 64 1.59 9.22 9.69
N ARG A 65 0.26 9.23 9.51
CA ARG A 65 -0.71 9.32 10.60
C ARG A 65 -0.90 8.01 11.34
N PHE A 66 -0.44 6.90 10.75
CA PHE A 66 -0.66 5.54 11.23
C PHE A 66 0.65 4.75 11.31
N ILE A 67 1.78 5.46 11.50
CA ILE A 67 3.06 4.80 11.69
C ILE A 67 2.98 3.99 12.97
N ASN A 68 3.01 2.66 12.82
CA ASN A 68 3.31 1.77 13.93
C ASN A 68 4.76 2.07 14.35
N GLN A 69 4.94 2.63 15.55
CA GLN A 69 6.23 2.66 16.22
C GLN A 69 6.54 1.23 16.65
N GLY A 70 7.28 0.53 15.80
CA GLY A 70 8.07 -0.61 16.23
C GLY A 70 9.38 -0.11 16.82
#